data_AF-A0A957C0U7-F1
#
_entry.id   AF-A0A957C0U7-F1
#
_cell.length_a   1.000
_cell.length_b   1.000
_cell.length_c   1.000
_cell.angle_alpha   90.00
_cell.angle_beta   90.00
_cell.angle_gamma   90.00
#
_symmetry.space_group_name_H-M   'P 1'
#
loop_
_entity.id
_entity.type
_entity.pdbx_description
1 polymer ?
#
loop_
_entity_poly.entity_id
_entity_poly.type
_entity_poly.pdbx_seq_one_letter_code
_entity_poly.pdbx_strand_id
1 'polypeptide(L)'
;ELQASGEAQYGLALQTGDTYHNFPVISAYGGYIFGRTEDGGFDVSDIGIASEGGIAAAEWLSGMYTDGLMPTNVDSVVAFALFEEGETAMLITGPWFSQRIVDTGVNYSIDPLPGAEGISEQGSPFLGAQGVFISAFGDNQLLAEEFVYGFFATQDTMQAIYDNDPRIPAWLSVDTSTDPNAQAFLAAGTNAIPMPAIPEMSAVWAAAGDALNLISQGEDPVATFDNANEQIIAAIALVQSEDRIVGVPGSYQDEAGCEADWNPACEVTFMEAQGDGIYTLTVTIPAGEYEYKVAMNGAWDENYGADGVRDGDNIVLSLSEETEVTFTYDDTTNVITDSVNNPE
;
A
#
# COMPACT_ATOMS: atom_id res chain seq x y z
N GLU A 1 -11.33 -32.43 -7.26
CA GLU A 1 -12.48 -33.35 -7.47
C GLU A 1 -13.65 -32.65 -8.15
N LEU A 2 -14.15 -31.54 -7.59
CA LEU A 2 -15.27 -30.76 -8.16
C LEU A 2 -15.04 -30.38 -9.63
N GLN A 3 -13.87 -29.83 -9.95
CA GLN A 3 -13.49 -29.54 -11.34
C GLN A 3 -13.50 -30.78 -12.25
N ALA A 4 -12.95 -31.90 -11.79
CA ALA A 4 -12.92 -33.14 -12.56
C ALA A 4 -14.32 -33.74 -12.80
N SER A 5 -15.27 -33.49 -11.88
CA SER A 5 -16.67 -33.89 -12.02
C SER A 5 -17.50 -32.94 -12.91
N GLY A 6 -16.99 -31.73 -13.20
CA GLY A 6 -17.72 -30.69 -13.93
C GLY A 6 -18.77 -29.95 -13.10
N GLU A 7 -18.74 -30.10 -11.77
CA GLU A 7 -19.67 -29.42 -10.85
C GLU A 7 -19.28 -27.95 -10.60
N ALA A 8 -18.01 -27.58 -10.78
CA ALA A 8 -17.52 -26.20 -10.74
C ALA A 8 -16.29 -26.08 -11.64
N GLN A 9 -16.11 -24.96 -12.33
CA GLN A 9 -14.90 -24.69 -13.12
C GLN A 9 -13.67 -24.50 -12.23
N TYR A 10 -13.85 -23.80 -11.11
CA TYR A 10 -12.81 -23.44 -10.15
C TYR A 10 -13.09 -24.01 -8.77
N GLY A 11 -12.04 -24.37 -8.03
CA GLY A 11 -12.17 -24.77 -6.63
C GLY A 11 -12.35 -23.57 -5.70
N LEU A 12 -11.67 -22.46 -5.99
CA LEU A 12 -11.65 -21.26 -5.18
C LEU A 12 -11.64 -20.02 -6.08
N ALA A 13 -12.43 -19.01 -5.75
CA ALA A 13 -12.28 -17.66 -6.27
C ALA A 13 -11.76 -16.72 -5.17
N LEU A 14 -10.81 -15.89 -5.57
CA LEU A 14 -10.13 -14.92 -4.73
C LEU A 14 -9.75 -13.73 -5.61
N GLN A 15 -9.86 -12.51 -5.08
CA GLN A 15 -9.47 -11.32 -5.83
C GLN A 15 -7.99 -11.40 -6.23
N THR A 16 -7.71 -11.26 -7.52
CA THR A 16 -6.35 -11.32 -8.07
C THR A 16 -5.59 -10.06 -7.66
N GLY A 17 -4.33 -10.21 -7.22
CA GLY A 17 -3.46 -9.08 -6.92
C GLY A 17 -3.82 -8.25 -5.69
N ASP A 18 -4.77 -8.72 -4.86
CA ASP A 18 -5.22 -7.96 -3.69
C ASP A 18 -4.68 -8.58 -2.41
N THR A 19 -3.72 -7.89 -1.79
CA THR A 19 -3.07 -8.37 -0.57
C THR A 19 -4.06 -8.57 0.57
N TYR A 20 -5.12 -7.77 0.68
CA TYR A 20 -6.10 -7.89 1.76
C TYR A 20 -6.82 -9.24 1.72
N HIS A 21 -7.31 -9.63 0.55
CA HIS A 21 -8.02 -10.90 0.37
C HIS A 21 -7.06 -12.11 0.37
N ASN A 22 -5.80 -11.93 -0.07
CA ASN A 22 -4.81 -13.00 -0.13
C ASN A 22 -4.08 -13.23 1.21
N PHE A 23 -4.05 -12.24 2.11
CA PHE A 23 -3.36 -12.35 3.41
C PHE A 23 -3.79 -13.54 4.30
N PRO A 24 -5.08 -13.93 4.36
CA PRO A 24 -5.48 -15.14 5.06
C PRO A 24 -4.75 -16.42 4.59
N VAL A 25 -4.44 -16.52 3.30
CA VAL A 25 -3.67 -17.64 2.74
C VAL A 25 -2.21 -17.51 3.16
N ILE A 26 -1.64 -16.31 3.07
CA ILE A 26 -0.26 -16.03 3.50
C ILE A 26 -0.06 -16.41 4.98
N SER A 27 -0.96 -15.97 5.84
CA SER A 27 -0.90 -16.27 7.28
C SER A 27 -1.19 -17.73 7.61
N ALA A 28 -1.98 -18.46 6.79
CA ALA A 28 -2.18 -19.89 6.96
C ALA A 28 -0.86 -20.68 6.86
N TYR A 29 0.07 -20.23 6.02
CA TYR A 29 1.41 -20.80 5.90
C TYR A 29 2.43 -20.19 6.88
N GLY A 30 2.00 -19.31 7.78
CA GLY A 30 2.87 -18.64 8.76
C GLY A 30 3.56 -17.38 8.23
N GLY A 31 3.20 -16.91 7.03
CA GLY A 31 3.64 -15.62 6.53
C GLY A 31 3.00 -14.44 7.28
N TYR A 32 3.66 -13.28 7.23
CA TYR A 32 3.23 -12.05 7.89
C TYR A 32 3.67 -10.83 7.07
N ILE A 33 3.21 -9.62 7.42
CA ILE A 33 3.68 -8.39 6.77
C ILE A 33 4.83 -7.76 7.55
N PHE A 34 4.59 -7.44 8.81
CA PHE A 34 5.57 -6.89 9.73
C PHE A 34 5.78 -7.84 10.89
N GLY A 35 7.04 -8.00 11.30
CA GLY A 35 7.41 -8.73 12.51
C GLY A 35 6.74 -8.15 13.74
N ARG A 36 6.86 -8.86 14.86
CA ARG A 36 6.32 -8.41 16.15
C ARG A 36 7.46 -8.03 17.08
N THR A 37 7.36 -6.85 17.69
CA THR A 37 8.24 -6.44 18.78
C THR A 37 7.86 -7.16 20.08
N GLU A 38 8.74 -7.17 21.08
CA GLU A 38 8.49 -7.84 22.37
C GLU A 38 7.25 -7.33 23.12
N ASP A 39 6.86 -6.08 22.88
CA ASP A 39 5.67 -5.44 23.45
C ASP A 39 4.38 -5.65 22.63
N GLY A 40 4.45 -6.43 21.54
CA GLY A 40 3.31 -6.75 20.68
C GLY A 40 3.01 -5.73 19.58
N GLY A 41 3.86 -4.70 19.44
CA GLY A 41 3.86 -3.78 18.30
C GLY A 41 4.29 -4.45 16.99
N PHE A 42 4.50 -3.62 15.97
CA PHE A 42 4.99 -4.04 14.65
C PHE A 42 6.44 -3.62 14.48
N ASP A 43 7.29 -4.55 14.07
CA ASP A 43 8.67 -4.29 13.68
C ASP A 43 8.72 -4.01 12.18
N VAL A 44 8.90 -2.73 11.84
CA VAL A 44 8.98 -2.23 10.46
C VAL A 44 10.29 -2.56 9.76
N SER A 45 11.29 -3.06 10.49
CA SER A 45 12.55 -3.56 9.91
C SER A 45 12.47 -5.05 9.53
N ASP A 46 11.45 -5.75 10.02
CA ASP A 46 11.21 -7.17 9.75
C ASP A 46 10.02 -7.34 8.80
N ILE A 47 10.30 -7.38 7.50
CA ILE A 47 9.28 -7.56 6.46
C ILE A 47 9.12 -9.04 6.13
N GLY A 48 7.90 -9.55 6.33
CA GLY A 48 7.61 -10.98 6.32
C GLY A 48 7.01 -11.52 5.03
N ILE A 49 6.82 -10.71 3.99
CA ILE A 49 6.15 -11.17 2.76
C ILE A 49 6.98 -12.28 2.09
N ALA A 50 8.30 -12.19 2.14
CA ALA A 50 9.24 -13.21 1.66
C ALA A 50 9.78 -14.13 2.79
N SER A 51 9.12 -14.18 3.95
CA SER A 51 9.44 -15.18 4.98
C SER A 51 9.21 -16.61 4.47
N GLU A 52 9.73 -17.63 5.17
CA GLU A 52 9.50 -19.03 4.82
C GLU A 52 8.01 -19.36 4.60
N GLY A 53 7.14 -18.83 5.46
CA GLY A 53 5.69 -18.99 5.32
C GLY A 53 5.08 -18.17 4.18
N GLY A 54 5.62 -16.98 3.92
CA GLY A 54 5.21 -16.15 2.78
C GLY A 54 5.53 -16.82 1.44
N ILE A 55 6.73 -17.37 1.30
CA ILE A 55 7.15 -18.12 0.11
C ILE A 55 6.32 -19.40 -0.07
N ALA A 56 6.07 -20.16 1.01
CA ALA A 56 5.23 -21.35 0.93
C ALA A 56 3.79 -21.02 0.48
N ALA A 57 3.23 -19.88 0.91
CA ALA A 57 1.94 -19.40 0.42
C ALA A 57 2.00 -18.99 -1.06
N ALA A 58 3.07 -18.30 -1.49
CA ALA A 58 3.26 -17.90 -2.88
C ALA A 58 3.33 -19.11 -3.82
N GLU A 59 4.06 -20.16 -3.42
CA GLU A 59 4.14 -21.43 -4.15
C GLU A 59 2.78 -22.12 -4.22
N TRP A 60 2.03 -22.14 -3.11
CA TRP A 60 0.68 -22.71 -3.10
C TRP A 60 -0.28 -21.96 -4.04
N LEU A 61 -0.26 -20.62 -3.99
CA LEU A 61 -1.05 -19.77 -4.89
C LEU A 61 -0.68 -20.01 -6.36
N SER A 62 0.62 -20.04 -6.67
CA SER A 62 1.13 -20.36 -8.01
C SER A 62 0.64 -21.72 -8.51
N GLY A 63 0.66 -22.73 -7.64
CA GLY A 63 0.13 -24.06 -7.92
C GLY A 63 -1.36 -24.04 -8.25
N MET A 64 -2.17 -23.33 -7.46
CA MET A 64 -3.62 -23.21 -7.68
C MET A 64 -3.96 -22.55 -9.03
N TYR A 65 -3.18 -21.55 -9.47
CA TYR A 65 -3.33 -20.95 -10.79
C TYR A 65 -2.86 -21.89 -11.91
N THR A 66 -1.71 -22.54 -11.74
CA THR A 66 -1.14 -23.47 -12.73
C THR A 66 -2.03 -24.67 -12.97
N ASP A 67 -2.65 -25.20 -11.92
CA ASP A 67 -3.61 -26.31 -11.99
C ASP A 67 -4.99 -25.87 -12.50
N GLY A 68 -5.20 -24.56 -12.73
CA GLY A 68 -6.46 -23.99 -13.19
C GLY A 68 -7.58 -24.08 -12.15
N LEU A 69 -7.24 -24.18 -10.86
CA LEU A 69 -8.20 -24.28 -9.75
C LEU A 69 -8.68 -22.90 -9.28
N MET A 70 -8.01 -21.83 -9.68
CA MET A 70 -8.38 -20.44 -9.41
C MET A 70 -8.50 -19.63 -10.71
N PRO A 71 -9.46 -18.69 -10.80
CA PRO A 71 -9.57 -17.75 -11.92
C PRO A 71 -8.51 -16.65 -11.82
N THR A 72 -7.96 -16.22 -12.96
CA THR A 72 -7.04 -15.08 -13.06
C THR A 72 -7.76 -13.81 -13.46
N ASN A 73 -7.17 -12.64 -13.15
CA ASN A 73 -7.68 -11.31 -13.54
C ASN A 73 -9.12 -11.04 -13.07
N VAL A 74 -9.47 -11.48 -11.87
CA VAL A 74 -10.79 -11.24 -11.26
C VAL A 74 -10.70 -10.23 -10.13
N ASP A 75 -11.58 -9.23 -10.17
CA ASP A 75 -11.85 -8.38 -9.01
C ASP A 75 -12.83 -9.06 -8.04
N SER A 76 -13.08 -8.44 -6.88
CA SER A 76 -14.03 -8.95 -5.87
C SER A 76 -15.45 -9.18 -6.40
N VAL A 77 -15.90 -8.36 -7.35
CA VAL A 77 -17.28 -8.41 -7.88
C VAL A 77 -17.42 -9.57 -8.86
N VAL A 78 -16.42 -9.77 -9.71
CA VAL A 78 -16.32 -10.89 -10.65
C VAL A 78 -16.12 -12.21 -9.89
N ALA A 79 -15.22 -12.24 -8.90
CA ALA A 79 -15.02 -13.42 -8.05
C ALA A 79 -16.33 -13.85 -7.36
N PHE A 80 -17.12 -12.88 -6.88
CA PHE A 80 -18.43 -13.17 -6.33
C PHE A 80 -19.40 -13.70 -7.38
N ALA A 81 -19.45 -13.08 -8.57
CA ALA A 81 -20.33 -13.53 -9.66
C ALA A 81 -20.05 -15.00 -10.07
N LEU A 82 -18.79 -15.41 -10.12
CA LEU A 82 -18.42 -16.82 -10.36
C LEU A 82 -19.01 -17.76 -9.31
N PHE A 83 -19.09 -17.34 -8.05
CA PHE A 83 -19.72 -18.13 -6.99
C PHE A 83 -21.24 -18.17 -7.14
N GLU A 84 -21.88 -17.04 -7.47
CA GLU A 84 -23.32 -16.97 -7.74
C GLU A 84 -23.75 -17.87 -8.90
N GLU A 85 -22.92 -17.94 -9.94
CA GLU A 85 -23.17 -18.74 -11.13
C GLU A 85 -22.84 -20.23 -10.95
N GLY A 86 -22.24 -20.61 -9.81
CA GLY A 86 -21.80 -21.97 -9.51
C GLY A 86 -20.51 -22.39 -10.24
N GLU A 87 -19.81 -21.44 -10.85
CA GLU A 87 -18.54 -21.66 -11.56
C GLU A 87 -17.37 -21.83 -10.58
N THR A 88 -17.50 -21.38 -9.33
CA THR A 88 -16.56 -21.70 -8.25
C THR A 88 -17.26 -22.31 -7.04
N ALA A 89 -16.59 -23.25 -6.38
CA ALA A 89 -17.12 -23.91 -5.20
C ALA A 89 -16.92 -23.12 -3.90
N MET A 90 -15.90 -22.25 -3.85
CA MET A 90 -15.54 -21.49 -2.65
C MET A 90 -15.16 -20.06 -3.04
N LEU A 91 -15.44 -19.12 -2.15
CA LEU A 91 -15.09 -17.71 -2.33
C LEU A 91 -14.50 -17.18 -1.02
N ILE A 92 -13.35 -16.51 -1.09
CA ILE A 92 -12.86 -15.70 0.03
C ILE A 92 -13.38 -14.27 -0.15
N THR A 93 -14.19 -13.83 0.81
CA THR A 93 -14.77 -12.48 0.81
C THR A 93 -15.10 -12.01 2.24
N GLY A 94 -15.76 -10.85 2.36
CA GLY A 94 -16.17 -10.28 3.64
C GLY A 94 -17.66 -9.93 3.72
N PRO A 95 -18.08 -9.34 4.85
CA PRO A 95 -19.49 -9.16 5.17
C PRO A 95 -20.23 -8.16 4.27
N TRP A 96 -19.52 -7.37 3.45
CA TRP A 96 -20.13 -6.44 2.48
C TRP A 96 -20.95 -7.14 1.38
N PHE A 97 -20.78 -8.45 1.18
CA PHE A 97 -21.64 -9.23 0.29
C PHE A 97 -22.71 -10.07 1.02
N SER A 98 -22.89 -9.90 2.33
CA SER A 98 -23.86 -10.71 3.10
C SER A 98 -25.29 -10.62 2.56
N GLN A 99 -25.75 -9.42 2.19
CA GLN A 99 -27.08 -9.27 1.61
C GLN A 99 -27.14 -9.87 0.19
N ARG A 100 -26.10 -9.62 -0.61
CA ARG A 100 -26.00 -10.15 -1.98
C ARG A 100 -26.09 -11.68 -1.98
N ILE A 101 -25.37 -12.38 -1.09
CA ILE A 101 -25.42 -13.84 -1.06
C ILE A 101 -26.80 -14.37 -0.66
N VAL A 102 -27.49 -13.71 0.28
CA VAL A 102 -28.87 -14.07 0.64
C VAL A 102 -29.80 -13.93 -0.57
N ASP A 103 -29.66 -12.85 -1.33
CA ASP A 103 -30.52 -12.55 -2.47
C ASP A 103 -30.34 -13.55 -3.63
N THR A 104 -29.18 -14.21 -3.74
CA THR A 104 -28.91 -15.23 -4.77
C THR A 104 -29.75 -16.50 -4.59
N GLY A 105 -30.12 -16.82 -3.34
CA GLY A 105 -30.76 -18.09 -2.99
C GLY A 105 -29.86 -19.33 -3.15
N VAL A 106 -28.56 -19.15 -3.39
CA VAL A 106 -27.58 -20.25 -3.39
C VAL A 106 -27.53 -20.87 -2.01
N ASN A 107 -27.34 -22.20 -1.92
CA ASN A 107 -27.03 -22.83 -0.64
C ASN A 107 -25.56 -22.60 -0.31
N TYR A 108 -25.28 -21.86 0.77
CA TYR A 108 -23.93 -21.52 1.18
C TYR A 108 -23.73 -21.76 2.69
N SER A 109 -22.46 -21.81 3.08
CA SER A 109 -22.00 -21.62 4.45
C SER A 109 -20.87 -20.58 4.46
N ILE A 110 -20.70 -19.92 5.60
CA ILE A 110 -19.55 -19.07 5.88
C ILE A 110 -18.77 -19.80 6.97
N ASP A 111 -17.53 -20.15 6.67
CA ASP A 111 -16.69 -20.97 7.53
C ASP A 111 -15.35 -20.27 7.77
N PRO A 112 -14.63 -20.61 8.85
CA PRO A 112 -13.27 -20.13 9.05
C PRO A 112 -12.35 -20.54 7.90
N LEU A 113 -11.40 -19.66 7.58
CA LEU A 113 -10.40 -19.93 6.56
C LEU A 113 -9.55 -21.14 6.96
N PRO A 114 -9.46 -22.19 6.12
CA PRO A 114 -8.61 -23.33 6.41
C PRO A 114 -7.14 -22.93 6.60
N GLY A 115 -6.47 -23.58 7.55
CA GLY A 115 -5.02 -23.46 7.70
C GLY A 115 -4.25 -24.34 6.71
N ALA A 116 -2.92 -24.24 6.75
CA ALA A 116 -2.04 -25.11 5.97
C ALA A 116 -1.66 -26.36 6.78
N GLU A 117 -1.74 -27.53 6.15
CA GLU A 117 -1.49 -28.82 6.80
C GLU A 117 -0.10 -28.85 7.48
N GLY A 118 -0.07 -29.18 8.76
CA GLY A 118 1.16 -29.24 9.55
C GLY A 118 1.73 -27.88 9.98
N ILE A 119 1.08 -26.77 9.60
CA ILE A 119 1.53 -25.40 9.92
C ILE A 119 0.51 -24.70 10.82
N SER A 120 -0.74 -24.59 10.39
CA SER A 120 -1.80 -23.90 11.15
C SER A 120 -3.14 -24.61 10.99
N GLU A 121 -4.03 -24.42 11.97
CA GLU A 121 -5.41 -24.91 11.86
C GLU A 121 -6.28 -23.99 11.01
N GLN A 122 -5.99 -22.68 11.02
CA GLN A 122 -6.77 -21.64 10.34
C GLN A 122 -5.88 -20.52 9.82
N GLY A 123 -6.20 -20.02 8.62
CA GLY A 123 -5.68 -18.75 8.11
C GLY A 123 -6.23 -17.57 8.91
N SER A 124 -5.44 -16.51 9.07
CA SER A 124 -5.81 -15.34 9.87
C SER A 124 -6.06 -14.13 8.96
N PRO A 125 -7.32 -13.69 8.78
CA PRO A 125 -7.60 -12.51 7.96
C PRO A 125 -7.15 -11.22 8.66
N PHE A 126 -7.00 -10.14 7.88
CA PHE A 126 -6.92 -8.82 8.48
C PHE A 126 -8.27 -8.42 9.10
N LEU A 127 -8.20 -7.85 10.29
CA LEU A 127 -9.32 -7.17 10.93
C LEU A 127 -9.26 -5.68 10.57
N GLY A 128 -10.21 -5.24 9.76
CA GLY A 128 -10.48 -3.82 9.50
C GLY A 128 -11.60 -3.30 10.39
N ALA A 129 -11.40 -2.15 11.03
CA ALA A 129 -12.43 -1.44 11.78
C ALA A 129 -12.76 -0.12 11.07
N GLN A 130 -14.03 0.08 10.72
CA GLN A 130 -14.50 1.33 10.12
C GLN A 130 -14.89 2.33 11.21
N GLY A 131 -14.52 3.59 11.02
CA GLY A 131 -14.80 4.65 11.98
C GLY A 131 -14.90 6.02 11.31
N VAL A 132 -15.30 7.01 12.10
CA VAL A 132 -15.35 8.41 11.71
C VAL A 132 -14.32 9.20 12.49
N PHE A 133 -13.63 10.12 11.82
CA PHE A 133 -12.61 10.98 12.41
C PHE A 133 -13.03 12.44 12.26
N ILE A 134 -12.81 13.23 13.31
CA ILE A 134 -12.97 14.69 13.25
C ILE A 134 -11.63 15.28 12.84
N SER A 135 -11.60 15.99 11.71
CA SER A 135 -10.38 16.66 11.25
C SER A 135 -9.98 17.75 12.24
N ALA A 136 -8.71 17.74 12.69
CA ALA A 136 -8.16 18.78 13.55
C ALA A 136 -8.13 20.17 12.90
N PHE A 137 -8.22 20.24 11.57
CA PHE A 137 -8.21 21.48 10.79
C PHE A 137 -9.61 21.95 10.38
N GLY A 138 -10.67 21.25 10.80
CA GLY A 138 -12.05 21.59 10.44
C GLY A 138 -12.50 22.92 11.06
N ASP A 139 -13.13 23.78 10.27
CA ASP A 139 -13.65 25.07 10.75
C ASP A 139 -14.79 24.94 11.78
N ASN A 140 -15.51 23.81 11.78
CA ASN A 140 -16.73 23.58 12.57
C ASN A 140 -16.56 22.47 13.63
N GLN A 141 -15.50 22.54 14.43
CA GLN A 141 -15.14 21.52 15.43
C GLN A 141 -16.32 21.09 16.31
N LEU A 142 -16.98 22.04 16.99
CA LEU A 142 -18.07 21.74 17.93
C LEU A 142 -19.27 21.07 17.25
N LEU A 143 -19.58 21.45 16.01
CA LEU A 143 -20.69 20.84 15.26
C LEU A 143 -20.33 19.40 14.84
N ALA A 144 -19.08 19.17 14.45
CA ALA A 144 -18.59 17.84 14.13
C ALA A 144 -18.60 16.93 15.37
N GLU A 145 -18.17 17.44 16.53
CA GLU A 145 -18.26 16.72 17.81
C GLU A 145 -19.72 16.39 18.17
N GLU A 146 -20.63 17.36 18.08
CA GLU A 146 -22.05 17.11 18.36
C GLU A 146 -22.66 16.09 17.38
N PHE A 147 -22.29 16.14 16.10
CA PHE A 147 -22.73 15.12 15.15
C PHE A 147 -22.20 13.74 15.52
N VAL A 148 -20.90 13.62 15.82
CA VAL A 148 -20.27 12.34 16.14
C VAL A 148 -20.81 11.78 17.44
N TYR A 149 -20.83 12.55 18.53
CA TYR A 149 -21.21 12.06 19.86
C TYR A 149 -22.71 12.11 20.14
N GLY A 150 -23.41 13.10 19.60
CA GLY A 150 -24.84 13.31 19.83
C GLY A 150 -25.75 12.55 18.86
N PHE A 151 -25.25 12.17 17.67
CA PHE A 151 -26.06 11.50 16.66
C PHE A 151 -25.44 10.20 16.14
N PHE A 152 -24.19 10.22 15.67
CA PHE A 152 -23.57 9.07 14.99
C PHE A 152 -23.27 7.92 15.96
N ALA A 153 -22.51 8.19 17.03
CA ALA A 153 -22.10 7.22 18.05
C ALA A 153 -23.22 6.97 19.08
N THR A 154 -24.42 6.63 18.60
CA THR A 154 -25.58 6.30 19.42
C THR A 154 -26.07 4.90 19.09
N GLN A 155 -26.74 4.25 20.05
CA GLN A 155 -27.29 2.91 19.84
C GLN A 155 -28.23 2.86 18.63
N ASP A 156 -29.14 3.83 18.52
CA ASP A 156 -30.14 3.87 17.46
C ASP A 156 -29.50 4.02 16.08
N THR A 157 -28.50 4.89 15.94
CA THR A 157 -27.79 5.06 14.67
C THR A 157 -26.92 3.84 14.34
N MET A 158 -26.23 3.25 15.32
CA MET A 158 -25.42 2.04 15.09
C MET A 158 -26.29 0.83 14.71
N GLN A 159 -27.45 0.67 15.34
CA GLN A 159 -28.42 -0.36 14.94
C GLN A 159 -28.96 -0.10 13.54
N ALA A 160 -29.31 1.15 13.22
CA ALA A 160 -29.80 1.49 11.88
C ALA A 160 -28.74 1.25 10.79
N ILE A 161 -27.45 1.50 11.05
CA ILE A 161 -26.36 1.16 10.12
C ILE A 161 -26.35 -0.36 9.88
N TYR A 162 -26.35 -1.15 10.96
CA TYR A 162 -26.34 -2.61 10.86
C TYR A 162 -27.55 -3.17 10.11
N ASP A 163 -28.75 -2.66 10.38
CA ASP A 163 -29.98 -3.10 9.72
C ASP A 163 -29.99 -2.83 8.20
N ASN A 164 -29.16 -1.90 7.70
CA ASN A 164 -29.07 -1.55 6.27
C ASN A 164 -27.83 -2.09 5.56
N ASP A 165 -26.71 -2.29 6.27
CA ASP A 165 -25.48 -2.93 5.77
C ASP A 165 -24.91 -3.81 6.91
N PRO A 166 -25.30 -5.09 6.99
CA PRO A 166 -25.08 -5.96 8.15
C PRO A 166 -23.63 -6.44 8.28
N ARG A 167 -22.71 -5.50 8.49
CA ARG A 167 -21.33 -5.76 8.89
C ARG A 167 -21.24 -5.87 10.40
N ILE A 168 -20.28 -6.65 10.89
CA ILE A 168 -20.09 -6.82 12.34
C ILE A 168 -19.80 -5.45 12.98
N PRO A 169 -20.66 -4.96 13.88
CA PRO A 169 -20.52 -3.65 14.48
C PRO A 169 -19.46 -3.66 15.60
N ALA A 170 -18.66 -2.60 15.69
CA ALA A 170 -17.80 -2.36 16.85
C ALA A 170 -18.61 -1.94 18.11
N TRP A 171 -19.85 -1.46 17.90
CA TRP A 171 -20.75 -1.05 18.97
C TRP A 171 -21.43 -2.27 19.60
N LEU A 172 -20.88 -2.78 20.70
CA LEU A 172 -21.21 -4.08 21.29
C LEU A 172 -22.69 -4.29 21.67
N SER A 173 -23.46 -3.23 21.85
CA SER A 173 -24.89 -3.32 22.19
C SER A 173 -25.81 -3.44 20.98
N VAL A 174 -25.29 -3.39 19.75
CA VAL A 174 -26.06 -3.79 18.55
C VAL A 174 -26.24 -5.32 18.58
N ASP A 175 -27.48 -5.77 18.50
CA ASP A 175 -27.81 -7.19 18.57
C ASP A 175 -27.63 -7.86 17.20
N THR A 176 -26.64 -8.73 17.09
CA THR A 176 -26.35 -9.54 15.89
C THR A 176 -26.71 -11.01 16.09
N SER A 177 -27.30 -11.38 17.23
CA SER A 177 -27.47 -12.78 17.63
C SER A 177 -28.45 -13.57 16.74
N THR A 178 -29.34 -12.87 16.05
CA THR A 178 -30.32 -13.46 15.14
C THR A 178 -29.86 -13.55 13.70
N ASP A 179 -28.73 -12.92 13.35
CA ASP A 179 -28.16 -12.93 12.00
C ASP A 179 -27.12 -14.06 11.88
N PRO A 180 -27.45 -15.16 11.17
CA PRO A 180 -26.53 -16.28 11.02
C PRO A 180 -25.25 -15.90 10.27
N ASN A 181 -25.28 -14.94 9.34
CA ASN A 181 -24.09 -14.50 8.61
C ASN A 181 -23.15 -13.73 9.53
N ALA A 182 -23.68 -12.83 10.35
CA ALA A 182 -22.88 -12.13 11.35
C ALA A 182 -22.21 -13.10 12.33
N GLN A 183 -22.94 -14.12 12.82
CA GLN A 183 -22.36 -15.13 13.72
C GLN A 183 -21.27 -15.96 13.03
N ALA A 184 -21.45 -16.30 11.75
CA ALA A 184 -20.47 -17.05 11.00
C ALA A 184 -19.20 -16.24 10.70
N PHE A 185 -19.34 -14.96 10.31
CA PHE A 185 -18.19 -14.06 10.15
C PHE A 185 -17.47 -13.79 11.47
N LEU A 186 -18.20 -13.69 12.60
CA LEU A 186 -17.59 -13.58 13.93
C LEU A 186 -16.74 -14.81 14.25
N ALA A 187 -17.24 -16.01 13.93
CA ALA A 187 -16.48 -17.24 14.10
C ALA A 187 -15.23 -17.27 13.20
N ALA A 188 -15.39 -16.95 11.91
CA ALA A 188 -14.29 -16.92 10.93
C ALA A 188 -13.22 -15.86 11.24
N GLY A 189 -13.58 -14.79 11.94
CA GLY A 189 -12.68 -13.70 12.35
C GLY A 189 -12.05 -13.87 13.74
N THR A 190 -12.24 -15.00 14.42
CA THR A 190 -11.78 -15.17 15.82
C THR A 190 -10.26 -15.00 15.98
N ASN A 191 -9.48 -15.40 14.98
CA ASN A 191 -8.02 -15.27 14.93
C ASN A 191 -7.56 -14.08 14.06
N ALA A 192 -8.46 -13.18 13.67
CA ALA A 192 -8.12 -12.08 12.77
C ALA A 192 -7.04 -11.18 13.38
N ILE A 193 -6.12 -10.73 12.55
CA ILE A 193 -5.00 -9.87 12.94
C ILE A 193 -5.41 -8.42 12.67
N PRO A 194 -5.45 -7.54 13.68
CA PRO A 194 -5.63 -6.10 13.46
C PRO A 194 -4.66 -5.60 12.41
N MET A 195 -5.18 -4.98 11.36
CA MET A 195 -4.35 -4.41 10.31
C MET A 195 -3.38 -3.38 10.94
N PRO A 196 -2.09 -3.40 10.57
CA PRO A 196 -1.12 -2.44 11.08
C PRO A 196 -1.57 -0.99 10.86
N ALA A 197 -1.85 -0.27 11.94
CA ALA A 197 -2.25 1.13 11.92
C ALA A 197 -1.02 2.06 12.01
N ILE A 198 -0.02 1.80 11.17
CA ILE A 198 1.23 2.55 11.07
C ILE A 198 1.41 3.10 9.65
N PRO A 199 2.09 4.25 9.46
CA PRO A 199 2.29 4.85 8.14
C PRO A 199 2.91 3.88 7.12
N GLU A 200 3.87 3.05 7.56
CA GLU A 200 4.61 2.10 6.74
C GLU A 200 3.73 1.06 6.04
N MET A 201 2.52 0.80 6.56
CA MET A 201 1.59 -0.11 5.89
C MET A 201 1.19 0.37 4.49
N SER A 202 1.25 1.68 4.20
CA SER A 202 0.96 2.19 2.85
C SER A 202 1.98 1.73 1.81
N ALA A 203 3.22 1.45 2.22
CA ALA A 203 4.28 0.96 1.35
C ALA A 203 4.09 -0.50 0.91
N VAL A 204 3.23 -1.25 1.60
CA VAL A 204 3.06 -2.69 1.40
C VAL A 204 2.15 -3.00 0.21
N TRP A 205 1.03 -2.28 0.08
CA TRP A 205 -0.09 -2.69 -0.76
C TRP A 205 0.25 -2.84 -2.24
N ALA A 206 1.00 -1.89 -2.81
CA ALA A 206 1.32 -1.89 -4.23
C ALA A 206 2.26 -3.06 -4.58
N ALA A 207 3.43 -3.13 -3.93
CA ALA A 207 4.43 -4.15 -4.22
C ALA A 207 3.91 -5.57 -3.94
N ALA A 208 3.22 -5.79 -2.82
CA ALA A 208 2.62 -7.10 -2.53
C ALA A 208 1.49 -7.46 -3.50
N GLY A 209 0.68 -6.48 -3.91
CA GLY A 209 -0.38 -6.70 -4.89
C GLY A 209 0.15 -7.02 -6.29
N ASP A 210 1.18 -6.30 -6.74
CA ASP A 210 1.88 -6.56 -8.00
C ASP A 210 2.52 -7.94 -8.02
N ALA A 211 3.14 -8.34 -6.91
CA ALA A 211 3.67 -9.68 -6.75
C ALA A 211 2.60 -10.78 -6.89
N LEU A 212 1.46 -10.61 -6.21
CA LEU A 212 0.33 -11.54 -6.32
C LEU A 212 -0.24 -11.58 -7.74
N ASN A 213 -0.26 -10.44 -8.44
CA ASN A 213 -0.66 -10.37 -9.86
C ASN A 213 0.30 -11.17 -10.75
N LEU A 214 1.62 -10.99 -10.60
CA LEU A 214 2.64 -11.71 -11.37
C LEU A 214 2.57 -13.22 -11.13
N ILE A 215 2.36 -13.65 -9.88
CA ILE A 215 2.14 -15.06 -9.54
C ILE A 215 0.94 -15.64 -10.29
N SER A 216 -0.17 -14.89 -10.37
CA SER A 216 -1.36 -15.32 -11.12
C SER A 216 -1.12 -15.44 -12.64
N GLN A 217 -0.08 -14.78 -13.15
CA GLN A 217 0.33 -14.80 -14.55
C GLN A 217 1.37 -15.90 -14.84
N GLY A 218 1.80 -16.64 -13.82
CA GLY A 218 2.73 -17.76 -13.93
C GLY A 218 4.20 -17.39 -13.75
N GLU A 219 4.50 -16.20 -13.22
CA GLU A 219 5.86 -15.84 -12.84
C GLU A 219 6.34 -16.63 -11.61
N ASP A 220 7.67 -16.70 -11.44
CA ASP A 220 8.28 -17.44 -10.34
C ASP A 220 7.86 -16.85 -8.97
N PRO A 221 7.18 -17.62 -8.10
CA PRO A 221 6.62 -17.09 -6.87
C PRO A 221 7.68 -16.64 -5.88
N VAL A 222 8.85 -17.30 -5.85
CA VAL A 222 9.92 -16.98 -4.92
C VAL A 222 10.55 -15.64 -5.29
N ALA A 223 11.03 -15.51 -6.52
CA ALA A 223 11.65 -14.28 -7.01
C ALA A 223 10.69 -13.08 -6.95
N THR A 224 9.40 -13.33 -7.20
CA THR A 224 8.37 -12.29 -7.16
C THR A 224 8.14 -11.75 -5.74
N PHE A 225 8.06 -12.63 -4.73
CA PHE A 225 7.92 -12.20 -3.34
C PHE A 225 9.20 -11.60 -2.77
N ASP A 226 10.38 -12.14 -3.14
CA ASP A 226 11.67 -11.53 -2.79
C ASP A 226 11.77 -10.09 -3.31
N ASN A 227 11.40 -9.88 -4.58
CA ASN A 227 11.42 -8.54 -5.17
C ASN A 227 10.40 -7.60 -4.51
N ALA A 228 9.18 -8.07 -4.22
CA ALA A 228 8.22 -7.27 -3.46
C ALA A 228 8.76 -6.91 -2.07
N ASN A 229 9.43 -7.85 -1.39
CA ASN A 229 10.05 -7.58 -0.08
C ASN A 229 11.09 -6.47 -0.16
N GLU A 230 11.98 -6.50 -1.17
CA GLU A 230 12.97 -5.44 -1.42
C GLU A 230 12.31 -4.09 -1.70
N GLN A 231 11.26 -4.07 -2.55
CA GLN A 231 10.52 -2.85 -2.86
C GLN A 231 9.82 -2.27 -1.63
N ILE A 232 9.23 -3.12 -0.78
CA ILE A 232 8.58 -2.70 0.47
C ILE A 232 9.61 -2.09 1.43
N ILE A 233 10.77 -2.73 1.61
CA ILE A 233 11.86 -2.19 2.43
C ILE A 233 12.30 -0.81 1.92
N ALA A 234 12.49 -0.67 0.61
CA ALA A 234 12.88 0.61 0.01
C ALA A 234 11.79 1.68 0.20
N ALA A 235 10.52 1.34 -0.01
CA ALA A 235 9.41 2.26 0.17
C ALA A 235 9.19 2.64 1.64
N ILE A 236 9.42 1.73 2.60
CA ILE A 236 9.40 2.04 4.03
C ILE A 236 10.53 3.00 4.39
N ALA A 237 11.73 2.80 3.85
CA ALA A 237 12.84 3.73 4.06
C ALA A 237 12.46 5.15 3.58
N LEU A 238 11.71 5.28 2.49
CA LEU A 238 11.18 6.56 2.03
C LEU A 238 10.12 7.14 2.97
N VAL A 239 9.21 6.31 3.50
CA VAL A 239 8.18 6.74 4.47
C VAL A 239 8.80 7.22 5.78
N GLN A 240 9.90 6.59 6.20
CA GLN A 240 10.64 6.93 7.42
C GLN A 240 11.65 8.04 7.21
N SER A 241 11.93 8.38 5.96
CA SER A 241 12.89 9.43 5.65
C SER A 241 12.34 10.79 6.11
N GLU A 242 13.15 11.51 6.87
CA GLU A 242 12.97 12.96 7.00
C GLU A 242 13.46 13.68 5.73
N ASP A 243 14.13 12.95 4.83
CA ASP A 243 14.63 13.50 3.58
C ASP A 243 13.47 13.78 2.61
N ARG A 244 13.53 14.96 2.02
CA ARG A 244 12.55 15.51 1.09
C ARG A 244 13.00 15.22 -0.33
N ILE A 245 12.07 15.24 -1.28
CA ILE A 245 12.47 15.25 -2.69
C ILE A 245 13.00 16.65 -3.01
N VAL A 246 14.30 16.72 -3.32
CA VAL A 246 14.99 17.97 -3.69
C VAL A 246 15.33 17.90 -5.18
N GLY A 247 14.73 18.78 -5.98
CA GLY A 247 15.06 18.95 -7.39
C GLY A 247 15.91 20.20 -7.62
N VAL A 248 16.77 20.16 -8.64
CA VAL A 248 17.55 21.32 -9.10
C VAL A 248 17.06 21.79 -10.48
N PRO A 249 15.85 22.38 -10.58
CA PRO A 249 15.38 22.92 -11.85
C PRO A 249 16.23 24.10 -12.32
N GLY A 250 16.46 24.15 -13.62
CA GLY A 250 17.25 25.18 -14.26
C GLY A 250 17.11 25.18 -15.77
N SER A 251 17.80 26.13 -16.41
CA SER A 251 17.86 26.24 -17.88
C SER A 251 18.87 25.30 -18.53
N TYR A 252 19.40 24.33 -17.78
CA TYR A 252 20.35 23.31 -18.23
C TYR A 252 19.69 21.92 -18.36
N GLN A 253 18.42 21.84 -17.96
CA GLN A 253 17.74 20.57 -17.68
C GLN A 253 17.53 19.77 -18.96
N ASP A 254 17.21 20.43 -20.08
CA ASP A 254 17.08 19.74 -21.36
C ASP A 254 18.41 19.12 -21.82
N GLU A 255 19.55 19.79 -21.59
CA GLU A 255 20.88 19.23 -21.87
C GLU A 255 21.27 18.10 -20.89
N ALA A 256 20.81 18.17 -19.65
CA ALA A 256 20.98 17.09 -18.67
C ALA A 256 20.09 15.85 -18.97
N GLY A 257 19.12 15.97 -19.88
CA GLY A 257 18.26 14.87 -20.33
C GLY A 257 16.80 14.94 -19.88
N CYS A 258 16.36 16.06 -19.31
CA CYS A 258 14.94 16.33 -19.07
C CYS A 258 14.18 16.64 -20.37
N GLU A 259 12.86 16.51 -20.36
CA GLU A 259 12.02 16.86 -21.51
C GLU A 259 11.93 18.39 -21.77
N ALA A 260 12.18 19.20 -20.74
CA ALA A 260 12.12 20.65 -20.79
C ALA A 260 12.90 21.29 -19.62
N ASP A 261 13.27 22.55 -19.81
CA ASP A 261 13.84 23.41 -18.78
C ASP A 261 12.84 23.84 -17.72
N TRP A 262 13.36 24.19 -16.54
CA TRP A 262 12.59 24.70 -15.40
C TRP A 262 11.43 23.78 -14.98
N ASN A 263 11.61 22.47 -15.14
CA ASN A 263 10.66 21.46 -14.71
C ASN A 263 11.03 20.96 -13.31
N PRO A 264 10.32 21.36 -12.25
CA PRO A 264 10.62 20.93 -10.88
C PRO A 264 10.33 19.45 -10.67
N ALA A 265 9.57 18.80 -11.56
CA ALA A 265 9.22 17.38 -11.49
C ALA A 265 10.16 16.48 -12.33
N CYS A 266 11.25 17.02 -12.90
CA CYS A 266 12.18 16.19 -13.67
C CYS A 266 13.06 15.33 -12.75
N GLU A 267 12.79 14.02 -12.75
CA GLU A 267 13.53 13.03 -11.95
C GLU A 267 15.02 12.96 -12.27
N VAL A 268 15.44 13.28 -13.51
CA VAL A 268 16.86 13.32 -13.93
C VAL A 268 17.68 14.32 -13.10
N THR A 269 17.02 15.35 -12.56
CA THR A 269 17.66 16.39 -11.74
C THR A 269 17.19 16.37 -10.29
N PHE A 270 16.67 15.23 -9.82
CA PHE A 270 16.50 15.00 -8.39
C PHE A 270 17.85 14.69 -7.76
N MET A 271 18.07 15.26 -6.58
CA MET A 271 19.30 15.06 -5.82
C MET A 271 19.19 13.80 -4.97
N GLU A 272 20.31 13.10 -4.81
CA GLU A 272 20.44 11.95 -3.92
C GLU A 272 20.72 12.42 -2.49
N ALA A 273 19.90 11.99 -1.54
CA ALA A 273 20.13 12.26 -0.12
C ALA A 273 21.41 11.56 0.36
N GLN A 274 22.25 12.31 1.07
CA GLN A 274 23.51 11.85 1.68
C GLN A 274 23.37 11.65 3.20
N GLY A 275 22.20 11.96 3.77
CA GLY A 275 21.93 12.00 5.21
C GLY A 275 22.18 13.38 5.82
N ASP A 276 21.71 13.59 7.05
CA ASP A 276 21.81 14.84 7.82
C ASP A 276 21.27 16.08 7.05
N GLY A 277 20.27 15.89 6.18
CA GLY A 277 19.68 16.96 5.37
C GLY A 277 20.55 17.43 4.20
N ILE A 278 21.61 16.69 3.85
CA ILE A 278 22.48 17.00 2.71
C ILE A 278 22.07 16.19 1.49
N TYR A 279 22.06 16.82 0.33
CA TYR A 279 21.70 16.21 -0.95
C TYR A 279 22.75 16.54 -2.00
N THR A 280 23.03 15.60 -2.91
CA THR A 280 23.97 15.80 -4.00
C THR A 280 23.43 15.35 -5.35
N LEU A 281 23.76 16.08 -6.40
CA LEU A 281 23.50 15.71 -7.79
C LEU A 281 24.75 15.98 -8.61
N THR A 282 25.18 15.01 -9.42
CA THR A 282 26.29 15.19 -10.37
C THR A 282 25.77 15.00 -11.79
N VAL A 283 25.94 16.01 -12.64
CA VAL A 283 25.51 15.99 -14.05
C VAL A 283 26.57 16.63 -14.95
N THR A 284 26.70 16.11 -16.17
CA THR A 284 27.57 16.70 -17.19
C THR A 284 26.78 17.72 -17.99
N ILE A 285 27.21 18.98 -17.98
CA ILE A 285 26.54 20.10 -18.66
C ILE A 285 27.48 20.69 -19.71
N PRO A 286 27.02 20.94 -20.96
CA PRO A 286 27.81 21.61 -21.99
C PRO A 286 28.28 23.03 -21.62
N ALA A 287 29.16 23.59 -22.44
CA ALA A 287 29.55 25.00 -22.31
C ALA A 287 28.34 25.92 -22.55
N GLY A 288 28.09 26.87 -21.65
CA GLY A 288 26.93 27.75 -21.73
C GLY A 288 26.78 28.66 -20.52
N GLU A 289 25.72 29.47 -20.56
CA GLU A 289 25.30 30.32 -19.46
C GLU A 289 23.95 29.79 -18.99
N TYR A 290 23.89 29.34 -17.75
CA TYR A 290 22.75 28.65 -17.16
C TYR A 290 22.29 29.33 -15.88
N GLU A 291 21.05 29.04 -15.50
CA GLU A 291 20.49 29.44 -14.22
C GLU A 291 19.79 28.25 -13.57
N TYR A 292 19.81 28.18 -12.24
CA TYR A 292 19.16 27.11 -11.48
C TYR A 292 18.62 27.59 -10.12
N LYS A 293 17.78 26.75 -9.52
CA LYS A 293 17.25 26.87 -8.15
C LYS A 293 17.00 25.50 -7.55
N VAL A 294 16.60 25.47 -6.28
CA VAL A 294 16.07 24.27 -5.62
C VAL A 294 14.54 24.32 -5.61
N ALA A 295 13.89 23.21 -5.93
CA ALA A 295 12.44 23.02 -5.78
C ALA A 295 12.16 21.76 -4.95
N MET A 296 11.14 21.84 -4.10
CA MET A 296 10.80 20.77 -3.15
C MET A 296 9.62 19.94 -3.66
N ASN A 297 9.67 18.64 -3.40
CA ASN A 297 8.55 17.72 -3.62
C ASN A 297 8.02 17.71 -5.06
N GLY A 298 8.91 17.92 -6.03
CA GLY A 298 8.55 17.95 -7.45
C GLY A 298 7.72 19.16 -7.88
N ALA A 299 7.60 20.20 -7.04
CA ALA A 299 6.72 21.34 -7.26
C ALA A 299 7.37 22.67 -6.86
N TRP A 300 6.78 23.78 -7.33
CA TRP A 300 7.25 25.13 -7.00
C TRP A 300 6.69 25.69 -5.69
N ASP A 301 5.81 24.96 -4.99
CA ASP A 301 5.15 25.41 -3.76
C ASP A 301 6.14 25.83 -2.65
N GLU A 302 7.31 25.19 -2.65
CA GLU A 302 8.46 25.57 -1.84
C GLU A 302 9.74 25.44 -2.68
N ASN A 303 10.48 26.54 -2.77
CA ASN A 303 11.70 26.64 -3.58
C ASN A 303 12.67 27.64 -2.97
N TYR A 304 13.96 27.45 -3.24
CA TYR A 304 15.05 28.25 -2.69
C TYR A 304 16.00 28.68 -3.81
N GLY A 305 16.30 29.98 -3.81
CA GLY A 305 17.21 30.61 -4.77
C GLY A 305 18.55 30.98 -4.14
N ALA A 306 19.17 32.02 -4.68
CA ALA A 306 20.42 32.58 -4.18
C ALA A 306 20.38 32.81 -2.65
N ASP A 307 21.48 32.45 -1.98
CA ASP A 307 21.66 32.52 -0.53
C ASP A 307 20.61 31.75 0.31
N GLY A 308 19.94 30.77 -0.30
CA GLY A 308 18.90 29.96 0.35
C GLY A 308 17.61 30.73 0.66
N VAL A 309 17.37 31.84 -0.05
CA VAL A 309 16.17 32.64 0.12
C VAL A 309 14.98 31.92 -0.51
N ARG A 310 13.91 31.71 0.28
CA ARG A 310 12.64 31.18 -0.22
C ARG A 310 12.07 32.11 -1.28
N ASP A 311 11.69 31.54 -2.43
CA ASP A 311 11.24 32.31 -3.60
C ASP A 311 12.29 33.35 -4.08
N GLY A 312 13.58 33.09 -3.78
CA GLY A 312 14.70 33.99 -4.04
C GLY A 312 15.09 34.10 -5.51
N ASP A 313 16.20 34.77 -5.82
CA ASP A 313 16.69 34.92 -7.19
C ASP A 313 17.31 33.62 -7.74
N ASN A 314 17.39 33.48 -9.06
CA ASN A 314 18.07 32.33 -9.68
C ASN A 314 19.59 32.39 -9.43
N ILE A 315 20.24 31.24 -9.38
CA ILE A 315 21.70 31.13 -9.25
C ILE A 315 22.29 30.93 -10.63
N VAL A 316 23.29 31.75 -10.98
CA VAL A 316 23.94 31.72 -12.30
C VAL A 316 25.06 30.68 -12.30
N LEU A 317 25.14 29.91 -13.39
CA LEU A 317 26.19 28.92 -13.65
C LEU A 317 26.79 29.16 -15.03
N SER A 318 28.03 29.61 -15.08
CA SER A 318 28.75 29.91 -16.34
C SER A 318 29.82 28.85 -16.61
N LEU A 319 29.67 28.11 -17.71
CA LEU A 319 30.55 27.01 -18.09
C LEU A 319 31.30 27.34 -19.39
N SER A 320 32.64 27.39 -19.34
CA SER A 320 33.46 27.66 -20.54
C SER A 320 33.67 26.45 -21.44
N GLU A 321 33.45 25.25 -20.89
CA GLU A 321 33.56 23.96 -21.57
C GLU A 321 32.56 22.97 -20.94
N GLU A 322 32.36 21.82 -21.58
CA GLU A 322 31.59 20.73 -20.99
C GLU A 322 32.20 20.33 -19.64
N THR A 323 31.39 20.38 -18.58
CA THR A 323 31.86 20.25 -17.20
C THR A 323 30.95 19.28 -16.46
N GLU A 324 31.56 18.38 -15.67
CA GLU A 324 30.84 17.61 -14.66
C GLU A 324 30.62 18.51 -13.44
N VAL A 325 29.37 18.89 -13.20
CA VAL A 325 28.97 19.80 -12.12
C VAL A 325 28.34 18.98 -11.00
N THR A 326 28.86 19.16 -9.79
CA THR A 326 28.27 18.58 -8.58
C THR A 326 27.56 19.69 -7.82
N PHE A 327 26.25 19.55 -7.68
CA PHE A 327 25.41 20.36 -6.82
C PHE A 327 25.34 19.72 -5.44
N THR A 328 25.45 20.52 -4.38
CA THR A 328 25.27 20.11 -2.98
C THR A 328 24.28 21.05 -2.32
N TYR A 329 23.21 20.52 -1.74
CA TYR A 329 22.17 21.26 -1.05
C TYR A 329 22.10 20.84 0.42
N ASP A 330 21.95 21.82 1.31
CA ASP A 330 21.75 21.64 2.74
C ASP A 330 20.37 22.14 3.13
N ASP A 331 19.46 21.23 3.48
CA ASP A 331 18.07 21.54 3.84
C ASP A 331 17.93 22.23 5.20
N THR A 332 18.97 22.20 6.04
CA THR A 332 18.99 22.96 7.31
C THR A 332 19.17 24.45 7.04
N THR A 333 20.00 24.79 6.07
CA THR A 333 20.31 26.19 5.71
C THR A 333 19.55 26.68 4.49
N ASN A 334 18.94 25.77 3.73
CA ASN A 334 18.37 25.95 2.40
C ASN A 334 19.35 26.43 1.33
N VAL A 335 20.65 26.26 1.57
CA VAL A 335 21.69 26.73 0.65
C VAL A 335 22.09 25.60 -0.29
N ILE A 336 22.12 25.90 -1.59
CA ILE A 336 22.74 25.07 -2.62
C ILE A 336 24.08 25.69 -3.06
N THR A 337 25.07 24.85 -3.29
CA THR A 337 26.37 25.20 -3.88
C THR A 337 26.66 24.30 -5.08
N ASP A 338 27.45 24.77 -6.02
CA ASP A 338 27.92 23.98 -7.15
C ASP A 338 29.45 23.97 -7.24
N SER A 339 30.03 22.90 -7.78
CA SER A 339 31.48 22.71 -7.87
C SER A 339 32.21 23.76 -8.73
N VAL A 340 31.50 24.60 -9.48
CA VAL A 340 32.08 25.63 -10.37
C VAL A 340 32.18 26.98 -9.66
N ASN A 341 31.10 27.44 -9.05
CA ASN A 341 31.05 28.67 -8.25
C ASN A 341 31.71 28.49 -6.87
N ASN A 342 31.72 27.26 -6.35
CA ASN A 342 32.25 26.89 -5.05
C ASN A 342 33.22 25.70 -5.15
N PRO A 343 34.38 25.86 -5.81
CA PRO A 343 35.38 24.79 -5.88
C PRO A 343 35.96 24.51 -4.48
N GLU A 344 36.14 23.22 -4.16
CA GLU A 344 36.83 22.76 -2.94
C GLU A 344 38.28 23.24 -2.82
#